data_AF-A0A0G1UF16-F1
#
_entry.id   AF-A0A0G1UF16-F1
#
_cell.length_a   1.000
_cell.length_b   1.000
_cell.length_c   1.000
_cell.angle_alpha   90.00
_cell.angle_beta   90.00
_cell.angle_gamma   90.00
#
_symmetry.space_group_name_H-M   'P 1'
#
loop_
_entity.id
_entity.type
_entity.pdbx_description
1 polymer ?
#
loop_
_entity_poly.entity_id
_entity_poly.type
_entity_poly.pdbx_seq_one_letter_code
_entity_poly.pdbx_strand_id
1 'polypeptide(L)' 'MNNLGPAWEFLRGITLWGVVKWFIVTGMVLYMVFAAVMVKQAGVMTESVESEANSLVKLLVRVHLLATVVLTVAALVVL' A
#
# COMPACT_ATOMS: atom_id res chain seq x y z
N MET A 1 -20.95 -32.69 22.29
CA MET A 1 -20.36 -31.34 22.09
C MET A 1 -19.45 -31.44 20.88
N ASN A 2 -19.77 -30.69 19.83
CA ASN A 2 -19.30 -30.94 18.48
C ASN A 2 -17.77 -30.89 18.39
N ASN A 3 -17.18 -31.99 17.93
CA ASN A 3 -15.78 -32.09 17.53
C ASN A 3 -15.64 -31.37 16.17
N LEU A 4 -15.86 -30.06 16.18
CA LEU A 4 -15.63 -29.21 15.02
C LEU A 4 -14.12 -29.20 14.83
N GLY A 5 -13.65 -29.89 13.78
CA GLY A 5 -12.25 -30.20 13.54
C GLY A 5 -11.33 -28.96 13.46
N PRO A 6 -10.04 -29.15 13.09
CA PRO A 6 -9.00 -28.12 13.22
C PRO A 6 -9.33 -26.75 12.60
N ALA A 7 -10.18 -26.70 11.57
CA ALA A 7 -10.66 -25.46 10.96
C ALA A 7 -11.47 -24.56 11.92
N TRP A 8 -12.24 -25.15 12.84
CA TRP A 8 -13.05 -24.39 13.79
C TRP A 8 -12.22 -23.78 14.92
N GLU A 9 -11.16 -24.48 15.34
CA GLU A 9 -10.18 -23.94 16.29
C GLU A 9 -9.44 -22.74 15.69
N PHE A 10 -9.06 -22.85 14.41
CA PHE A 10 -8.43 -21.77 13.66
C PHE A 10 -9.33 -20.51 13.58
N LEU A 11 -10.61 -20.67 13.25
CA LEU A 11 -11.54 -19.54 13.15
C LEU A 11 -11.78 -18.82 14.48
N ARG A 12 -11.74 -19.55 15.61
CA ARG A 12 -11.84 -18.93 16.96
C ARG A 12 -10.62 -18.08 17.32
N GLY A 13 -9.45 -18.36 16.73
CA GLY A 13 -8.24 -17.58 16.94
C GLY A 13 -8.18 -16.27 16.16
N ILE A 14 -9.04 -16.09 15.16
CA ILE A 14 -9.10 -14.88 14.35
C ILE A 14 -9.89 -13.80 15.10
N THR A 15 -9.21 -12.71 15.45
CA THR A 15 -9.88 -11.52 16.00
C THR A 15 -10.24 -10.55 14.89
N LEU A 16 -11.34 -9.80 15.07
CA LEU A 16 -11.73 -8.73 14.14
C LEU A 16 -10.57 -7.75 13.88
N TRP A 17 -9.84 -7.41 14.94
CA TRP A 17 -8.67 -6.52 14.87
C TRP A 17 -7.54 -7.11 14.02
N GLY A 18 -7.26 -8.42 14.16
CA GLY A 18 -6.28 -9.10 13.33
C GLY A 18 -6.64 -9.06 11.84
N VAL A 19 -7.93 -9.23 11.50
CA VAL A 19 -8.41 -9.11 10.12
C VAL A 19 -8.21 -7.69 9.59
N VAL A 20 -8.60 -6.67 10.37
CA VAL A 20 -8.45 -5.26 9.97
C VAL A 20 -6.98 -4.91 9.70
N LYS A 21 -6.05 -5.33 10.55
CA LYS A 21 -4.61 -5.12 10.35
C LYS A 21 -4.14 -5.70 9.02
N TRP A 22 -4.49 -6.96 8.74
CA TRP A 22 -4.12 -7.62 7.49
C TRP A 22 -4.69 -6.92 6.27
N PHE A 23 -5.93 -6.44 6.32
CA PHE A 23 -6.52 -5.66 5.25
C PHE A 23 -5.78 -4.34 5.02
N ILE A 24 -5.43 -3.60 6.08
CA ILE A 24 -4.69 -2.33 5.98
C ILE A 24 -3.31 -2.56 5.37
N VAL A 25 -2.55 -3.51 5.91
CA VAL A 25 -1.20 -3.83 5.43
C VAL A 25 -1.23 -4.28 3.97
N THR A 26 -2.15 -5.18 3.61
CA THR A 26 -2.28 -5.66 2.23
C THR A 26 -2.66 -4.52 1.29
N GLY A 27 -3.61 -3.67 1.70
CA GLY A 27 -4.00 -2.47 0.95
C GLY A 27 -2.82 -1.51 0.72
N MET A 28 -1.99 -1.30 1.74
CA MET A 28 -0.79 -0.46 1.65
C MET A 28 0.25 -1.02 0.68
N VAL A 29 0.47 -2.34 0.68
CA VAL A 29 1.37 -2.99 -0.29
C VAL A 29 0.87 -2.81 -1.72
N LEU A 30 -0.43 -3.02 -1.97
CA LEU A 30 -1.03 -2.78 -3.28
C LEU A 30 -0.93 -1.31 -3.70
N TYR A 31 -1.16 -0.40 -2.75
CA TYR A 31 -1.03 1.04 -2.98
C TYR A 31 0.42 1.45 -3.31
N MET A 32 1.43 0.81 -2.69
CA MET A 32 2.83 1.02 -3.02
C MET A 32 3.17 0.62 -4.46
N VAL A 33 2.63 -0.50 -4.94
CA VAL A 33 2.77 -0.91 -6.35
C VAL A 33 2.11 0.13 -7.28
N PHE A 34 0.92 0.60 -6.92
CA PHE A 34 0.24 1.67 -7.66
C PHE A 34 1.06 2.97 -7.68
N ALA A 35 1.65 3.37 -6.56
CA ALA A 35 2.52 4.56 -6.49
C ALA A 35 3.74 4.43 -7.42
N ALA A 36 4.31 3.23 -7.58
CA ALA A 36 5.38 2.99 -8.54
C ALA A 36 4.92 3.17 -9.99
N VAL A 37 3.71 2.71 -10.32
CA VAL A 37 3.09 2.94 -11.64
C VAL A 37 2.88 4.43 -11.89
N MET A 38 2.42 5.18 -10.89
CA MET A 38 2.25 6.63 -10.98
C MET A 38 3.55 7.38 -11.34
N VAL A 39 4.71 6.92 -10.86
CA VAL A 39 6.01 7.50 -11.25
C VAL A 39 6.27 7.36 -12.74
N LYS A 40 5.93 6.21 -13.32
CA LYS A 40 6.05 5.99 -14.77
C LYS A 40 5.06 6.84 -15.55
N GLN A 41 3.79 6.89 -15.12
CA GLN A 41 2.75 7.69 -15.77
C GLN A 41 3.07 9.18 -15.73
N ALA A 42 3.51 9.70 -14.59
CA ALA A 42 3.95 11.09 -14.47
C ALA A 42 5.13 11.39 -15.40
N GLY A 43 6.08 10.46 -15.54
CA GLY A 43 7.17 10.58 -16.52
C GLY A 43 6.66 10.77 -17.95
N VAL A 44 5.84 9.83 -18.45
CA VAL A 44 5.27 9.87 -19.81
C VAL A 44 4.43 11.14 -20.02
N MET A 45 3.62 11.52 -19.02
CA MET A 45 2.80 12.74 -19.08
C MET A 45 3.66 14.00 -19.24
N THR A 46 4.70 14.13 -18.42
CA THR A 46 5.61 15.30 -18.45
C THR A 46 6.53 15.35 -19.67
N GLU A 47 6.64 14.26 -20.44
CA GLU A 47 7.33 14.23 -21.73
C GLU A 47 6.40 14.66 -22.87
N SER A 48 5.09 14.43 -22.72
CA SER A 48 4.09 14.74 -23.73
C SER A 48 3.61 16.19 -23.70
N VAL A 49 3.72 16.85 -22.55
CA VAL A 49 3.22 18.22 -22.33
C VAL A 49 4.35 19.08 -21.78
N GLU A 50 4.71 20.14 -22.49
CA GLU A 50 5.68 21.12 -22.01
C GLU A 50 5.04 22.05 -20.98
N SER A 51 5.55 22.00 -19.75
CA SER A 51 5.14 22.87 -18.65
C SER A 51 6.32 23.13 -17.72
N GLU A 52 6.44 24.36 -17.24
CA GLU A 52 7.42 24.74 -16.21
C GLU A 52 7.23 23.90 -14.91
N ALA A 53 6.00 23.43 -14.65
CA ALA A 53 5.67 22.61 -13.49
C ALA A 53 6.17 21.16 -13.59
N ASN A 54 6.65 20.70 -14.76
CA ASN A 54 7.04 19.29 -14.97
C ASN A 54 8.12 18.82 -13.99
N SER A 55 9.07 19.70 -13.66
CA SER A 55 10.14 19.41 -12.69
C SER A 55 9.57 19.16 -11.29
N LEU A 56 8.62 20.00 -10.87
CA LEU A 56 7.92 19.88 -9.58
C LEU A 56 7.05 18.62 -9.53
N VAL A 57 6.30 18.32 -10.60
CA VAL A 57 5.49 17.10 -10.68
C VAL A 57 6.37 15.85 -10.56
N LYS A 58 7.49 15.79 -11.28
CA LYS A 58 8.44 14.66 -11.18
C LYS A 58 9.01 14.51 -9.76
N LEU A 59 9.30 15.61 -9.08
CA LEU A 59 9.78 15.60 -7.69
C LEU A 59 8.69 15.09 -6.73
N LEU A 60 7.49 15.65 -6.78
CA LEU A 60 6.38 15.29 -5.90
C LEU A 60 6.01 13.82 -6.01
N VAL A 61 5.99 13.28 -7.24
CA VAL A 61 5.65 11.87 -7.45
C VAL A 61 6.73 10.92 -6.91
N ARG A 62 8.01 11.30 -6.96
CA ARG A 62 9.09 10.53 -6.32
C ARG A 62 9.03 10.59 -4.79
N VAL A 63 8.75 11.77 -4.23
CA VAL A 63 8.55 11.95 -2.78
C VAL A 63 7.33 11.16 -2.31
N HIS A 64 6.24 11.15 -3.08
CA HIS A 64 5.04 10.36 -2.79
C HIS A 64 5.33 8.86 -2.75
N LEU A 65 6.10 8.35 -3.71
CA LEU A 65 6.54 6.95 -3.68
C LEU A 65 7.35 6.65 -2.41
N LEU A 66 8.32 7.51 -2.06
CA LEU A 66 9.13 7.35 -0.85
C LEU A 66 8.25 7.34 0.42
N ALA A 67 7.33 8.29 0.55
CA ALA A 67 6.40 8.36 1.66
C ALA A 67 5.54 7.10 1.76
N THR A 68 5.09 6.58 0.61
CA THR A 68 4.30 5.35 0.55
C THR A 68 5.09 4.13 1.06
N VAL A 69 6.37 4.01 0.69
CA VAL A 69 7.26 2.96 1.21
C VAL A 69 7.41 3.08 2.73
N VAL A 70 7.70 4.29 3.23
CA VAL A 70 7.87 4.53 4.68
C VAL A 70 6.60 4.19 5.45
N LEU A 71 5.44 4.64 4.98
CA LEU A 71 4.15 4.36 5.62
C LEU A 71 3.79 2.87 5.58
N THR A 72 4.14 2.17 4.50
CA THR A 72 3.92 0.71 4.40
C THR A 72 4.78 -0.04 5.41
N VAL A 73 6.06 0.33 5.55
CA VAL A 73 6.94 -0.23 6.58
C VAL A 73 6.43 0.09 7.98
N ALA A 74 5.98 1.32 8.22
CA ALA A 74 5.39 1.70 9.51
C ALA A 74 4.14 0.87 9.83
N ALA A 75 3.28 0.62 8.83
CA ALA A 75 2.11 -0.24 8.99
C ALA A 75 2.51 -1.68 9.38
N LEU A 76 3.56 -2.24 8.78
CA LEU A 76 4.05 -3.58 9.12
C LEU A 76 4.63 -3.70 10.54
N VAL A 77 5.19 -2.62 11.08
CA VAL A 77 5.86 -2.61 12.39
C VAL A 77 4.90 -2.23 13.51
N VAL A 78 3.97 -1.32 13.26
CA VAL A 78 3.12 -0.70 14.29
C VAL A 78 1.76 -1.38 14.43
N LEU A 79 1.17 -1.85 13.31
CA LEU A 79 -0.13 -2.53 13.31
C LEU A 79 0.06 -4.02 13.56
#